data_AF-A0A9N9HW25-F1
#
_entry.id   AF-A0A9N9HW25-F1
#
_cell.length_a   1.000
_cell.length_b   1.000
_cell.length_c   1.000
_cell.angle_alpha   90.00
_cell.angle_beta   90.00
_cell.angle_gamma   90.00
#
_symmetry.space_group_name_H-M   'P 1'
#
loop_
_entity.id
_entity.type
_entity.pdbx_description
1 polymer ?
#
loop_
_entity_poly.entity_id
_entity_poly.type
_entity_poly.pdbx_seq_one_letter_code
_entity_poly.pdbx_strand_id
1 'polypeptide(L)'
;AKLYRQGMAVQQWDFGNIKKHSRDPVNDPAGCNAPNLPAFQITIPISEVFWDPPFPIPPAYVPIIPANVIGTNFIIDLYRIQQMALKAGVKQQ
;
A
#
# COMPACT_ATOMS: atom_id res chain seq x y z
N ALA A 1 -5.73 5.95 -4.28
CA ALA A 1 -4.26 5.88 -4.30
C ALA A 1 -3.78 5.23 -5.57
N LYS A 2 -2.50 5.40 -5.90
CA LYS A 2 -1.86 4.77 -7.04
C LYS A 2 -0.56 4.12 -6.57
N LEU A 3 -0.29 2.91 -7.02
CA LEU A 3 0.98 2.22 -6.78
C LEU A 3 1.77 2.20 -8.10
N TYR A 4 3.01 2.67 -8.02
CA TYR A 4 3.97 2.62 -9.11
C TYR A 4 5.02 1.57 -8.78
N ARG A 5 5.16 0.57 -9.65
CA ARG A 5 6.22 -0.44 -9.58
C ARG A 5 6.90 -0.47 -10.95
N GLN A 6 8.23 -0.50 -10.97
CA GLN A 6 8.98 -0.56 -12.23
C GLN A 6 8.60 -1.83 -13.01
N GLY A 7 8.41 -1.71 -14.32
CA GLY A 7 8.05 -2.83 -15.20
C GLY A 7 6.64 -3.41 -15.01
N MET A 8 5.80 -2.80 -14.16
CA MET A 8 4.47 -3.29 -13.81
C MET A 8 3.40 -2.26 -14.19
N ALA A 9 2.18 -2.72 -14.51
CA ALA A 9 1.05 -1.84 -14.73
C ALA A 9 0.71 -1.04 -13.46
N VAL A 10 0.33 0.22 -13.63
CA VAL A 10 -0.09 1.10 -12.51
C VAL A 10 -1.38 0.54 -11.90
N GLN A 11 -1.34 0.25 -10.61
CA GLN A 11 -2.52 -0.14 -9.85
C GLN A 11 -3.16 1.08 -9.19
N GLN A 12 -4.49 1.17 -9.23
CA GLN A 12 -5.23 2.31 -8.69
C GLN A 12 -6.42 1.83 -7.86
N TRP A 13 -6.72 2.60 -6.81
CA TRP A 13 -7.85 2.34 -5.92
C TRP A 13 -8.57 3.65 -5.60
N ASP A 14 -9.89 3.58 -5.50
CA ASP A 14 -10.70 4.65 -4.95
C ASP A 14 -10.67 4.63 -3.41
N PHE A 15 -10.53 5.82 -2.82
CA PHE A 15 -10.42 6.03 -1.37
C PHE A 15 -11.60 6.88 -0.89
N GLY A 16 -11.91 6.79 0.40
CA GLY A 16 -13.00 7.53 1.02
C GLY A 16 -14.31 6.75 0.98
N ASN A 17 -15.43 7.41 1.29
CA ASN A 17 -16.75 6.77 1.29
C ASN A 17 -17.44 6.80 -0.08
N ILE A 18 -16.94 7.60 -1.02
CA ILE A 18 -17.56 7.84 -2.33
C ILE A 18 -16.55 7.47 -3.41
N LYS A 19 -16.94 6.62 -4.36
CA LYS A 19 -16.09 6.33 -5.53
C LYS A 19 -15.90 7.59 -6.36
N LYS A 20 -14.69 7.80 -6.86
CA LYS A 20 -14.40 8.95 -7.72
C LYS A 20 -15.25 8.83 -8.99
N HIS A 21 -16.00 9.89 -9.31
CA HIS A 21 -16.97 9.95 -10.43
C HIS A 21 -18.30 9.22 -10.25
N SER A 22 -18.59 8.66 -9.07
CA SER A 22 -19.93 8.15 -8.78
C SER A 22 -20.94 9.30 -8.65
N ARG A 23 -22.12 9.12 -9.25
CA ARG A 23 -23.29 10.02 -9.08
C ARG A 23 -24.29 9.50 -8.06
N ASP A 24 -24.07 8.29 -7.52
CA ASP A 24 -24.95 7.64 -6.57
C ASP A 24 -24.12 7.02 -5.42
N PRO A 25 -23.76 7.81 -4.40
CA PRO A 25 -22.93 7.34 -3.30
C PRO A 25 -23.63 6.31 -2.39
N VAL A 26 -24.95 6.13 -2.52
CA VAL A 26 -25.73 5.22 -1.66
C VAL A 26 -25.71 3.81 -2.25
N ASN A 27 -25.91 3.69 -3.56
CA ASN A 27 -25.90 2.37 -4.24
C ASN A 27 -24.52 2.00 -4.83
N ASP A 28 -23.56 2.92 -4.83
CA ASP A 28 -22.19 2.70 -5.33
C ASP A 28 -21.12 3.14 -4.29
N PRO A 29 -21.09 2.52 -3.10
CA PRO A 29 -20.16 2.89 -2.05
C PRO A 29 -18.72 2.51 -2.43
N ALA A 30 -17.75 3.26 -1.91
CA ALA A 30 -16.34 2.92 -2.09
C ALA A 30 -16.01 1.52 -1.53
N GLY A 31 -15.22 0.75 -2.28
CA GLY A 31 -14.88 -0.62 -1.90
C GLY A 31 -13.92 -0.72 -0.71
N CYS A 32 -13.21 0.36 -0.35
CA CYS A 32 -12.29 0.41 0.77
C CYS A 32 -13.02 0.79 2.07
N ASN A 33 -13.85 -0.11 2.60
CA ASN A 33 -14.76 0.17 3.72
C ASN A 33 -14.50 -0.69 4.99
N ALA A 34 -13.58 -1.64 4.91
CA ALA A 34 -13.21 -2.52 6.02
C ALA A 34 -11.70 -2.84 5.99
N PRO A 35 -11.08 -3.14 7.14
CA PRO A 35 -9.70 -3.60 7.17
C PRO A 35 -9.58 -5.00 6.55
N ASN A 36 -8.37 -5.33 6.10
CA ASN A 36 -8.00 -6.65 5.57
C ASN A 36 -8.75 -7.09 4.30
N LEU A 37 -9.28 -6.17 3.51
CA LEU A 37 -9.83 -6.50 2.20
C LEU A 37 -8.69 -6.78 1.21
N PRO A 38 -8.59 -7.98 0.59
CA PRO A 38 -7.46 -8.35 -0.26
C PRO A 38 -7.26 -7.40 -1.45
N ALA A 39 -8.36 -6.92 -2.04
CA ALA A 39 -8.34 -5.97 -3.13
C ALA A 39 -7.75 -4.60 -2.74
N PHE A 40 -7.60 -4.31 -1.45
CA PHE A 40 -7.09 -3.04 -0.89
C PHE A 40 -5.85 -3.24 -0.01
N GLN A 41 -5.14 -4.36 -0.19
CA GLN A 41 -3.85 -4.60 0.42
C GLN A 41 -2.73 -4.55 -0.62
N ILE A 42 -1.63 -3.91 -0.23
CA ILE A 42 -0.39 -3.93 -0.99
C ILE A 42 0.60 -4.77 -0.20
N THR A 43 1.04 -5.88 -0.79
CA THR A 43 2.06 -6.77 -0.21
C THR A 43 3.39 -6.50 -0.91
N ILE A 44 4.38 -6.06 -0.14
CA ILE A 44 5.73 -5.79 -0.62
C ILE A 44 6.69 -6.71 0.13
N PRO A 45 7.41 -7.61 -0.55
CA PRO A 45 8.45 -8.41 0.08
C PRO A 45 9.51 -7.50 0.72
N ILE A 46 9.91 -7.81 1.94
CA ILE A 46 10.93 -7.03 2.66
C ILE A 46 12.24 -7.00 1.87
N SER A 47 12.59 -8.11 1.21
CA SER A 47 13.76 -8.20 0.34
C SER A 47 13.75 -7.23 -0.85
N GLU A 48 12.57 -6.87 -1.37
CA GLU A 48 12.46 -5.85 -2.43
C GLU A 48 12.73 -4.44 -1.91
N VAL A 49 12.34 -4.15 -0.65
CA VAL A 49 12.53 -2.84 -0.03
C VAL A 49 13.99 -2.55 0.28
N PHE A 50 14.72 -3.57 0.74
CA PHE A 50 16.14 -3.46 1.08
C PHE A 50 17.07 -3.91 -0.06
N TRP A 51 16.55 -4.02 -1.28
CA TRP A 51 17.34 -4.41 -2.45
C TRP A 51 18.28 -3.26 -2.87
N ASP A 52 19.55 -3.36 -2.48
CA ASP A 52 20.60 -2.37 -2.81
C ASP A 52 21.94 -3.07 -3.15
N PRO A 53 22.05 -3.70 -4.33
CA PRO A 53 23.26 -4.44 -4.70
C PRO A 53 24.37 -3.50 -5.21
N PRO A 54 25.64 -3.82 -4.93
CA PRO A 54 26.75 -3.13 -5.58
C PRO A 54 26.81 -3.48 -7.08
N PHE A 55 27.53 -2.67 -7.86
CA PHE A 55 27.82 -2.97 -9.27
C PHE A 55 29.26 -3.48 -9.44
N PRO A 56 29.49 -4.61 -10.13
CA PRO A 56 28.49 -5.54 -10.66
C PRO A 56 27.75 -6.33 -9.57
N ILE A 57 26.51 -6.73 -9.85
CA ILE A 57 25.69 -7.50 -8.89
C ILE A 57 26.34 -8.87 -8.65
N PRO A 58 26.69 -9.22 -7.40
CA PRO A 58 27.27 -10.53 -7.10
C PRO A 58 26.29 -11.68 -7.39
N PRO A 59 26.78 -12.85 -7.82
CA PRO A 59 25.97 -14.06 -7.86
C PRO A 59 25.34 -14.33 -6.48
N ALA A 60 24.04 -14.61 -6.46
CA ALA A 60 23.27 -14.87 -5.25
C ALA A 60 23.31 -13.73 -4.19
N TYR A 61 23.33 -12.46 -4.63
CA TYR A 61 23.17 -11.32 -3.72
C TYR A 61 21.93 -11.47 -2.83
N VAL A 62 22.13 -11.31 -1.53
CA VAL A 62 21.07 -11.33 -0.52
C VAL A 62 20.99 -9.93 0.12
N PRO A 63 19.83 -9.26 0.07
CA PRO A 63 19.60 -7.99 0.75
C PRO A 63 19.93 -8.04 2.24
N ILE A 64 20.60 -7.00 2.75
CA ILE A 64 20.84 -6.85 4.18
C ILE A 64 19.59 -6.25 4.82
N ILE A 65 18.84 -7.08 5.55
CA ILE A 65 17.63 -6.67 6.26
C ILE A 65 18.03 -6.30 7.71
N PRO A 66 17.68 -5.10 8.22
CA PRO A 66 17.93 -4.73 9.61
C PRO A 66 17.28 -5.73 10.59
N ALA A 67 18.01 -6.10 11.64
CA ALA A 67 17.58 -7.15 12.58
C ALA A 67 16.25 -6.86 13.31
N ASN A 68 15.87 -5.59 13.43
CA ASN A 68 14.60 -5.17 14.02
C ASN A 68 13.41 -5.27 13.05
N VAL A 69 13.64 -5.56 11.77
CA VAL A 69 12.59 -5.80 10.78
C VAL A 69 12.28 -7.30 10.76
N ILE A 70 11.15 -7.67 11.36
CA ILE A 70 10.73 -9.07 11.50
C ILE A 70 9.61 -9.38 10.51
N GLY A 71 9.70 -10.52 9.83
CA GLY A 71 8.68 -11.02 8.91
C GLY A 71 9.22 -11.19 7.48
N THR A 72 8.30 -11.43 6.54
CA THR A 72 8.64 -11.62 5.11
C THR A 72 8.12 -10.49 4.22
N ASN A 73 7.02 -9.84 4.60
CA ASN A 73 6.34 -8.84 3.80
C ASN A 73 5.93 -7.63 4.65
N PHE A 74 6.03 -6.45 4.05
CA PHE A 74 5.23 -5.30 4.46
C PHE A 74 3.84 -5.43 3.85
N ILE A 75 2.82 -5.42 4.70
CA ILE A 75 1.41 -5.39 4.28
C ILE A 75 0.87 -4.00 4.56
N ILE A 76 0.59 -3.24 3.50
CA ILE A 76 -0.04 -1.93 3.60
C ILE A 76 -1.53 -2.13 3.36
N ASP A 77 -2.31 -1.92 4.42
CA ASP A 77 -3.77 -1.91 4.37
C ASP A 77 -4.26 -0.49 4.10
N LEU A 78 -4.83 -0.27 2.91
CA LEU A 78 -5.28 1.05 2.47
C LEU A 78 -6.43 1.60 3.34
N TYR A 79 -7.24 0.73 3.96
CA TYR A 79 -8.27 1.16 4.89
C TYR A 79 -7.66 1.77 6.16
N ARG A 80 -6.58 1.17 6.69
CA ARG A 80 -5.89 1.72 7.86
C ARG A 80 -5.27 3.07 7.57
N ILE A 81 -4.69 3.25 6.39
CA ILE A 81 -4.16 4.55 5.94
C ILE A 81 -5.28 5.59 5.86
N GLN A 82 -6.45 5.22 5.31
CA GLN A 82 -7.62 6.11 5.28
C GLN A 82 -8.04 6.54 6.69
N GLN A 83 -8.12 5.62 7.66
CA GLN A 83 -8.48 5.95 9.04
C GLN A 83 -7.45 6.87 9.72
N MET A 84 -6.16 6.66 9.46
CA MET A 84 -5.09 7.55 9.97
C MET A 84 -5.23 8.97 9.39
N ALA A 85 -5.47 9.08 8.08
CA ALA A 85 -5.66 10.37 7.43
C ALA A 85 -6.91 11.11 7.95
N LEU A 86 -8.03 10.40 8.13
CA LEU A 86 -9.25 10.98 8.72
C LEU A 86 -9.00 11.48 10.15
N LYS A 87 -8.32 10.68 10.99
CA LYS A 87 -7.98 11.09 12.36
C LYS A 87 -7.03 12.28 12.40
N ALA A 88 -6.07 12.38 11.47
CA ALA A 88 -5.16 13.50 11.38
C ALA A 88 -5.86 14.79 10.91
N GLY A 89 -6.80 14.68 9.96
CA GLY A 89 -7.59 15.82 9.48
C GLY A 89 -8.57 16.37 10.51
N VAL A 90 -9.15 15.52 11.36
CA VAL A 90 -10.05 15.95 12.46
C VAL A 90 -9.31 16.74 13.56
N LYS A 91 -7.98 16.69 13.63
CA LYS A 91 -7.20 17.50 14.58
C LYS A 91 -6.95 18.94 14.12
N GLN A 92 -7.41 19.34 12.94
CA GLN A 92 -7.23 20.71 12.41
C GLN A 92 -8.48 21.60 12.54
N GLN A 93 -9.47 21.22 13.35
CA GLN A 93 -10.67 22.01 13.65
C GLN A 93 -10.90 22.17 15.14
#